data_AF-A0A3D5WKC0-F1
#
_entry.id   AF-A0A3D5WKC0-F1
#
_cell.length_a   1.000
_cell.length_b   1.000
_cell.length_c   1.000
_cell.angle_alpha   90.00
_cell.angle_beta   90.00
_cell.angle_gamma   90.00
#
_symmetry.space_group_name_H-M   'P 1'
#
loop_
_entity.id
_entity.type
_entity.pdbx_description
1 polymer ?
#
loop_
_entity_poly.entity_id
_entity_poly.type
_entity_poly.pdbx_seq_one_letter_code
_entity_poly.pdbx_strand_id
1 'polypeptide(L)' 'EAGRLDAPGRPILFATTEEFLRNFGIESLDDLPVVNPEKIEDFKLEAEEEVQLELDI' A
#
# COMPACT_ATOMS: atom_id res chain seq x y z
N GLU A 1 -9.01 9.00 -7.55
CA GLU A 1 -8.68 7.68 -8.12
C GLU A 1 -7.29 7.74 -8.74
N ALA A 2 -6.49 6.67 -8.63
CA ALA A 2 -5.11 6.66 -9.14
C ALA A 2 -4.99 6.04 -10.54
N GLY A 3 -6.13 5.79 -11.20
CA GLY A 3 -6.20 5.13 -12.50
C GLY A 3 -6.34 3.62 -12.38
N ARG A 4 -5.88 2.90 -13.40
CA ARG A 4 -5.94 1.43 -13.48
C ARG A 4 -4.57 0.89 -13.88
N LEU A 5 -4.20 -0.26 -13.33
CA LEU A 5 -2.94 -0.91 -13.66
C LEU A 5 -2.99 -1.49 -15.09
N ASP A 6 -1.90 -1.35 -15.84
CA ASP A 6 -1.76 -1.97 -17.16
C ASP A 6 -1.35 -3.45 -17.04
N ALA A 7 -2.29 -4.24 -16.55
CA ALA A 7 -2.18 -5.69 -16.36
C ALA A 7 -3.51 -6.37 -16.74
N PRO A 8 -3.55 -7.70 -16.96
CA PRO A 8 -4.79 -8.42 -17.19
C PRO A 8 -5.84 -8.12 -16.11
N GLY A 9 -7.08 -7.87 -16.51
CA GLY A 9 -8.16 -7.44 -15.60
C GLY A 9 -8.15 -5.95 -15.22
N ARG A 10 -7.07 -5.22 -15.58
CA ARG A 10 -6.88 -3.78 -15.35
C ARG A 10 -7.34 -3.35 -13.95
N PRO A 11 -6.79 -3.89 -12.85
CA PRO A 11 -7.29 -3.59 -11.51
C PRO A 11 -7.25 -2.07 -11.20
N ILE A 12 -8.18 -1.60 -10.37
CA ILE A 12 -8.26 -0.19 -9.95
C ILE A 12 -7.10 0.11 -9.01
N LEU A 13 -6.39 1.21 -9.27
CA LEU A 13 -5.34 1.71 -8.40
C LEU A 13 -5.93 2.68 -7.36
N PHE A 14 -5.56 2.47 -6.11
CA PHE A 14 -5.91 3.34 -5.00
C PHE A 14 -4.74 4.25 -4.64
N ALA A 15 -5.06 5.48 -4.26
CA ALA A 15 -4.11 6.44 -3.70
C ALA A 15 -4.83 7.29 -2.64
N THR A 16 -4.04 7.91 -1.78
CA THR A 16 -4.51 8.94 -0.85
C THR A 16 -4.94 10.20 -1.59
N THR A 17 -5.66 11.08 -0.90
CA THR A 17 -6.18 12.34 -1.44
C THR A 17 -5.54 13.52 -0.71
N GLU A 18 -5.76 14.73 -1.21
CA GLU A 18 -5.38 15.93 -0.46
C GLU A 18 -6.17 16.06 0.87
N GLU A 19 -7.39 15.53 0.93
CA GLU A 19 -8.17 15.49 2.16
C GLU A 19 -7.50 14.59 3.20
N PHE A 20 -6.93 13.46 2.80
CA PHE A 20 -6.10 12.65 3.68
C PHE A 20 -4.96 13.50 4.27
N LEU A 21 -4.19 14.22 3.44
CA LEU A 21 -3.08 15.05 3.94
C LEU A 21 -3.56 16.11 4.97
N ARG A 22 -4.68 16.80 4.67
CA ARG A 22 -5.29 17.77 5.61
C ARG A 22 -5.75 17.15 6.91
N ASN A 23 -6.38 15.97 6.85
CA ASN A 23 -6.89 15.28 8.04
C ASN A 23 -5.75 14.80 8.95
N PHE A 24 -4.60 14.45 8.37
CA PHE A 24 -3.41 14.03 9.10
C PHE A 24 -2.46 15.19 9.42
N GLY A 25 -2.75 16.41 8.95
CA GLY A 25 -1.97 17.61 9.25
C GLY A 25 -0.57 17.63 8.62
N ILE A 26 -0.39 16.93 7.50
CA ILE A 26 0.87 16.85 6.76
C ILE A 26 0.75 17.58 5.42
N GLU A 27 1.86 18.15 4.93
CA GLU A 27 1.86 18.87 3.65
C GLU A 27 2.16 17.94 2.48
N SER A 28 2.90 16.87 2.74
CA SER A 28 3.34 15.90 1.74
C SER A 28 3.39 14.47 2.30
N LEU A 29 3.48 13.48 1.41
CA LEU A 29 3.72 12.09 1.82
C LEU A 29 5.12 11.89 2.42
N ASP A 30 6.06 12.80 2.13
CA ASP A 30 7.43 12.74 2.69
C ASP A 30 7.46 13.08 4.19
N ASP A 31 6.39 13.69 4.71
CA ASP A 31 6.22 14.00 6.13
C ASP A 31 5.73 12.78 6.95
N LEU A 32 5.43 11.67 6.29
CA LEU A 32 5.02 10.44 6.99
C LEU A 32 6.19 9.86 7.79
N PRO A 33 5.93 9.28 8.98
CA PRO A 33 6.96 8.63 9.76
C PRO A 33 7.58 7.47 8.99
N VAL A 34 8.91 7.40 8.98
CA VAL A 34 9.65 6.28 8.37
C VAL A 34 9.31 4.99 9.11
N VAL A 35 8.96 3.95 8.34
CA VAL A 35 8.65 2.63 8.89
C VAL A 35 9.94 1.97 9.40
N ASN A 36 9.89 1.35 10.58
CA ASN A 36 11.01 0.58 11.13
C ASN A 36 11.37 -0.57 10.15
N PRO A 37 12.65 -0.75 9.78
CA PRO A 37 13.10 -1.87 8.94
C PRO A 37 12.57 -3.25 9.36
N GLU A 38 12.52 -3.55 10.66
CA GLU A 38 11.98 -4.83 11.16
C GLU A 38 10.52 -5.02 10.76
N LYS A 39 9.70 -3.96 10.90
CA LYS A 39 8.29 -3.99 10.47
C LYS A 39 8.14 -4.17 8.96
N ILE A 40 9.09 -3.67 8.18
CA ILE A 40 9.08 -3.87 6.72
C ILE A 40 9.31 -5.35 6.38
N GLU A 41 10.16 -6.04 7.13
CA GLU A 41 10.37 -7.49 6.97
C GLU A 41 9.13 -8.27 7.40
N ASP A 42 8.51 -7.91 8.53
CA ASP A 42 7.25 -8.53 8.99
C ASP A 42 6.16 -8.43 7.92
N PHE A 43 5.93 -7.24 7.35
CA PHE A 43 4.91 -7.05 6.30
C PHE A 43 5.19 -7.86 5.04
N LYS A 44 6.45 -8.08 4.68
CA LYS A 44 6.80 -8.90 3.52
C LYS A 44 6.49 -10.38 3.78
N LEU A 45 6.85 -10.86 4.97
CA LEU A 45 6.57 -12.24 5.36
C LEU A 45 5.06 -12.50 5.37
N GLU A 46 4.28 -11.60 6.00
CA GLU A 46 2.81 -11.69 6.01
C GLU A 46 2.22 -11.72 4.59
N ALA A 47 2.69 -10.84 3.69
CA ALA A 47 2.22 -10.80 2.31
C ALA A 47 2.57 -12.07 1.52
N GLU A 48 3.77 -12.64 1.72
CA GLU A 48 4.19 -13.89 1.09
C GLU A 48 3.34 -15.09 1.58
N GLU A 49 3.05 -15.14 2.88
CA GLU A 49 2.18 -16.16 3.48
C GLU A 49 0.73 -16.06 2.95
N GLU A 50 0.16 -14.85 2.86
CA GLU A 50 -1.18 -14.63 2.30
C GLU A 50 -1.27 -15.05 0.84
N VAL A 51 -0.29 -14.66 0.00
CA VAL A 51 -0.25 -15.05 -1.42
C VAL A 51 -0.13 -16.57 -1.56
N GLN A 52 0.70 -17.22 -0.75
CA GLN A 52 0.86 -18.66 -0.78
C GLN A 52 -0.45 -19.39 -0.40
N LEU A 53 -1.16 -18.90 0.63
CA LEU A 53 -2.45 -19.44 1.05
C LEU A 53 -3.54 -19.30 -0.04
N GLU A 54 -3.55 -18.21 -0.81
CA GLU A 54 -4.50 -18.02 -1.91
C GLU A 54 -4.24 -18.93 -3.13
N LEU A 55 -2.99 -19.38 -3.33
CA LEU A 55 -2.58 -20.21 -4.47
C LEU A 55 -2.78 -21.71 -4.25
N ASP A 56 -2.84 -22.16 -2.99
CA ASP A 56 -2.99 -23.58 -2.61
C ASP A 56 -4.47 -24.06 -2.56
N ILE A 57 -5.40 -23.33 -3.22
CA ILE A 57 -6.84 -23.61 -3.32
C ILE A 57 -7.22 -24.00 -4.76
#